data_AF-A0A1W1BFR6-F1
#
_entry.id   AF-A0A1W1BFR6-F1
#
_cell.length_a   1.000
_cell.length_b   1.000
_cell.length_c   1.000
_cell.angle_alpha   90.00
_cell.angle_beta   90.00
_cell.angle_gamma   90.00
#
_symmetry.space_group_name_H-M   'P 1'
#
loop_
_entity.id
_entity.type
_entity.pdbx_description
1 polymer ?
#
loop_
_entity_poly.entity_id
_entity_poly.type
_entity_poly.pdbx_seq_one_letter_code
_entity_poly.pdbx_strand_id
1 'polypeptide(L)'
;MGKILTIVALSLFVIATIPTLAVAGPKKGQKLFKKKFRKKCGFSGVRFARNHTQAEWEEIYDNGKFPEEAKKICPRLKLKKIKSSWWEDVYEFSEKYAKDGMVPKC
;
A
#
# COMPACT_ATOMS: atom_id res chain seq x y z
N MET A 1 -31.33 -44.16 -3.42
CA MET A 1 -30.13 -43.98 -2.58
C MET A 1 -28.93 -43.90 -3.50
N GLY A 2 -28.20 -42.78 -3.48
CA GLY A 2 -27.01 -42.57 -4.31
C GLY A 2 -26.33 -41.27 -3.91
N LYS A 3 -25.49 -41.35 -2.87
CA LYS A 3 -24.60 -40.26 -2.45
C LYS A 3 -23.40 -40.26 -3.37
N ILE A 4 -23.15 -39.17 -4.12
CA ILE A 4 -21.79 -38.89 -4.59
C ILE A 4 -21.56 -37.38 -4.58
N LEU A 5 -20.78 -36.98 -3.58
CA LEU A 5 -20.10 -35.70 -3.48
C LEU A 5 -19.02 -35.64 -4.56
N THR A 6 -18.95 -34.56 -5.33
CA THR A 6 -17.72 -34.20 -6.02
C THR A 6 -17.58 -32.68 -5.99
N ILE A 7 -16.86 -32.22 -4.97
CA ILE A 7 -16.39 -30.85 -4.82
C ILE A 7 -15.33 -30.63 -5.89
N VAL A 8 -15.61 -29.82 -6.90
CA VAL A 8 -14.59 -29.28 -7.79
C VAL A 8 -14.28 -27.88 -7.30
N ALA A 9 -13.32 -27.78 -6.37
CA ALA A 9 -12.73 -26.51 -5.98
C ALA A 9 -11.81 -26.05 -7.12
N LEU A 10 -12.36 -25.30 -8.08
CA LEU A 10 -11.58 -24.63 -9.11
C LEU A 10 -10.93 -23.39 -8.49
N SER A 11 -9.80 -23.57 -7.82
CA SER A 11 -9.00 -22.45 -7.30
C SER A 11 -8.34 -21.72 -8.47
N LEU A 12 -9.01 -20.71 -9.01
CA LEU A 12 -8.43 -19.74 -9.93
C LEU A 12 -7.42 -18.88 -9.18
N PHE A 13 -6.16 -19.31 -9.16
CA PHE A 13 -5.04 -18.44 -8.82
C PHE A 13 -4.77 -17.52 -10.02
N VAL A 14 -5.42 -16.35 -10.04
CA VAL A 14 -5.09 -15.28 -10.99
C VAL A 14 -3.74 -14.71 -10.58
N ILE A 15 -2.68 -15.15 -11.23
CA ILE A 15 -1.36 -14.52 -11.10
C ILE A 15 -1.41 -13.25 -11.95
N ALA A 16 -1.85 -12.15 -11.36
CA ALA A 16 -1.74 -10.84 -11.96
C ALA A 16 -0.24 -10.50 -12.10
N THR A 17 0.24 -10.42 -13.34
CA THR A 17 1.58 -9.89 -13.61
C THR A 17 1.54 -8.38 -13.39
N ILE A 18 2.04 -7.95 -12.23
CA ILE A 18 2.07 -6.53 -11.84
C ILE A 18 3.13 -5.82 -12.71
N PRO A 19 2.77 -4.76 -13.46
CA PRO A 19 3.74 -4.00 -14.23
C PRO A 19 4.74 -3.32 -13.29
N THR A 20 6.03 -3.53 -13.53
CA THR A 20 7.11 -2.88 -12.77
C THR A 20 7.19 -1.40 -13.15
N LEU A 21 6.51 -0.53 -12.41
CA LEU A 21 6.61 0.93 -12.61
C LEU A 21 8.06 1.38 -12.38
N ALA A 22 8.63 2.16 -13.31
CA ALA A 22 10.00 2.68 -13.20
C ALA A 22 10.09 3.74 -12.08
N VAL A 23 10.72 3.37 -10.97
CA VAL A 23 10.66 4.05 -9.66
C VAL A 23 11.58 5.28 -9.55
N ALA A 24 11.04 6.47 -9.83
CA ALA A 24 11.63 7.74 -9.39
C ALA A 24 10.95 8.33 -8.12
N GLY A 25 9.64 8.10 -7.92
CA GLY A 25 8.90 8.67 -6.79
C GLY A 25 8.98 7.91 -5.46
N PRO A 26 9.21 6.60 -5.34
CA PRO A 26 9.32 5.92 -4.04
C PRO A 26 10.40 6.48 -3.10
N LYS A 27 11.52 6.97 -3.63
CA LYS A 27 12.54 7.67 -2.81
C LYS A 27 12.04 9.04 -2.34
N LYS A 28 11.28 9.76 -3.17
CA LYS A 28 10.62 11.02 -2.79
C LYS A 28 9.54 10.75 -1.74
N GLY A 29 8.69 9.75 -1.94
CA GLY A 29 7.70 9.25 -0.99
C GLY A 29 8.30 8.88 0.35
N GLN A 30 9.40 8.11 0.35
CA GLN A 30 10.12 7.75 1.58
C GLN A 30 10.63 9.00 2.33
N LYS A 31 11.26 9.94 1.61
CA LYS A 31 11.77 11.20 2.19
C LYS A 31 10.63 12.05 2.75
N LEU A 32 9.51 12.10 2.04
CA LEU A 32 8.32 12.83 2.42
C LEU A 32 7.68 12.22 3.66
N PHE A 33 7.50 10.90 3.70
CA PHE A 33 7.00 10.17 4.86
C PHE A 33 7.87 10.44 6.08
N LYS A 34 9.20 10.34 5.94
CA LYS A 34 10.15 10.62 7.03
C LYS A 34 10.02 12.06 7.56
N LYS A 35 9.86 13.06 6.68
CA LYS A 35 9.80 14.48 7.07
C LYS A 35 8.43 14.92 7.59
N LYS A 36 7.34 14.40 7.05
CA LYS A 36 5.97 14.92 7.28
C LYS A 36 5.09 13.97 8.11
N PHE A 37 5.23 12.66 7.92
CA PHE A 37 4.33 11.64 8.50
C PHE A 37 4.94 10.99 9.74
N ARG A 38 6.22 10.61 9.71
CA ARG A 38 6.89 9.84 10.79
C ARG A 38 6.72 10.45 12.19
N LYS A 39 6.94 11.75 12.35
CA LYS A 39 6.77 12.43 13.65
C LYS A 39 5.32 12.42 14.15
N LYS A 40 4.34 12.39 13.24
CA LYS A 40 2.91 12.38 13.59
C LYS A 40 2.42 10.97 13.91
N CYS A 41 2.86 10.01 13.11
CA CYS A 41 2.43 8.62 13.20
C CYS A 41 3.20 7.81 14.25
N GLY A 42 4.43 8.20 14.58
CA GLY A 42 5.24 7.51 15.59
C GLY A 42 5.91 6.22 15.08
N PHE A 43 5.81 5.91 13.79
CA PHE A 43 6.43 4.74 13.17
C PHE A 43 7.07 5.06 11.81
N SER A 44 7.88 4.12 11.31
CA SER A 44 8.59 4.25 10.03
C SER A 44 7.64 4.11 8.84
N GLY A 45 8.01 4.70 7.70
CA GLY A 45 7.25 4.50 6.45
C GLY A 45 7.21 3.04 6.00
N VAL A 46 8.22 2.24 6.33
CA VAL A 46 8.20 0.80 6.04
C VAL A 46 7.08 0.11 6.83
N ARG A 47 6.90 0.44 8.12
CA ARG A 47 5.79 -0.09 8.90
C ARG A 47 4.43 0.33 8.34
N PHE A 48 4.35 1.53 7.76
CA PHE A 48 3.16 1.98 7.06
C PHE A 48 2.88 1.14 5.82
N ALA A 49 3.86 1.05 4.91
CA ALA A 49 3.76 0.33 3.65
C ALA A 49 3.34 -1.13 3.83
N ARG A 50 3.84 -1.81 4.88
CA ARG A 50 3.53 -3.21 5.16
C ARG A 50 2.13 -3.48 5.74
N ASN A 51 1.24 -2.49 5.85
CA ASN A 51 -0.15 -2.72 6.27
C ASN A 51 -0.97 -3.46 5.20
N HIS A 52 -0.64 -3.23 3.94
CA HIS A 52 -1.33 -3.80 2.78
C HIS A 52 -0.31 -4.41 1.81
N THR A 53 -0.80 -5.27 0.93
CA THR A 53 -0.10 -5.80 -0.25
C THR A 53 -0.04 -4.76 -1.37
N GLN A 54 0.74 -5.01 -2.43
CA GLN A 54 0.78 -4.12 -3.60
C GLN A 54 -0.61 -3.95 -4.22
N ALA A 55 -1.29 -5.06 -4.48
CA ALA A 55 -2.63 -5.06 -5.08
C ALA A 55 -3.67 -4.34 -4.19
N GLU A 56 -3.62 -4.54 -2.87
CA GLU A 56 -4.51 -3.82 -1.94
C GLU A 56 -4.21 -2.32 -1.95
N TRP A 57 -2.93 -1.91 -2.02
CA TRP A 57 -2.58 -0.50 -2.13
C TRP A 57 -3.05 0.13 -3.43
N GLU A 58 -2.88 -0.57 -4.56
CA GLU A 58 -3.42 -0.17 -5.87
C GLU A 58 -4.93 0.02 -5.79
N GLU A 59 -5.67 -0.97 -5.29
CA GLU A 59 -7.13 -0.90 -5.15
C GLU A 59 -7.55 0.27 -4.24
N ILE A 60 -6.87 0.47 -3.12
CA ILE A 60 -7.16 1.59 -2.20
C ILE A 60 -6.90 2.94 -2.89
N TYR A 61 -5.85 3.04 -3.70
CA TYR A 61 -5.46 4.26 -4.39
C TYR A 61 -6.41 4.58 -5.55
N ASP A 62 -6.72 3.60 -6.38
CA ASP A 62 -7.64 3.74 -7.53
C ASP A 62 -9.06 4.10 -7.08
N ASN A 63 -9.49 3.58 -5.93
CA ASN A 63 -10.76 3.98 -5.30
C ASN A 63 -10.73 5.37 -4.64
N GLY A 64 -9.59 6.08 -4.66
CA GLY A 64 -9.42 7.39 -4.03
C GLY A 64 -9.40 7.37 -2.50
N LYS A 65 -9.30 6.19 -1.88
CA LYS A 65 -9.40 5.98 -0.42
C LYS A 65 -8.06 6.03 0.30
N PHE A 66 -6.95 6.18 -0.42
CA PHE A 66 -5.60 6.21 0.15
C PHE A 66 -5.42 7.20 1.31
N PRO A 67 -5.89 8.47 1.24
CA PRO A 67 -5.78 9.40 2.37
C PRO A 67 -6.55 8.95 3.62
N GLU A 68 -7.70 8.32 3.43
CA GLU A 68 -8.58 7.86 4.52
C GLU A 68 -7.96 6.66 5.22
N GLU A 69 -7.47 5.69 4.44
CA GLU A 69 -6.75 4.54 4.97
C GLU A 69 -5.44 4.97 5.66
N ALA A 70 -4.72 5.95 5.09
CA ALA A 70 -3.55 6.52 5.73
C ALA A 70 -3.87 7.14 7.10
N LYS A 71 -5.05 7.77 7.25
CA LYS A 71 -5.54 8.30 8.53
C LYS A 71 -5.98 7.19 9.48
N LYS A 72 -6.56 6.10 8.98
CA LYS A 72 -6.92 4.94 9.79
C LYS A 72 -5.68 4.30 10.42
N ILE A 73 -4.63 4.11 9.62
CA ILE A 73 -3.32 3.59 10.08
C ILE A 73 -2.62 4.62 10.99
N CYS A 74 -2.76 5.92 10.69
CA CYS A 74 -2.19 7.01 11.46
C CYS A 74 -3.25 8.04 11.88
N PRO A 75 -3.98 7.81 12.99
CA PRO A 75 -5.09 8.69 13.41
C PRO A 75 -4.69 10.15 13.68
N ARG A 76 -3.42 10.38 14.01
CA ARG A 76 -2.85 11.71 14.25
C ARG A 76 -2.52 12.48 12.97
N LEU A 77 -2.71 11.86 11.81
CA LEU A 77 -2.46 12.47 10.51
C LEU A 77 -3.55 13.49 10.18
N LYS A 78 -3.12 14.72 9.87
CA LYS A 78 -4.04 15.80 9.49
C LYS A 78 -4.10 15.88 7.96
N LEU A 79 -5.07 15.19 7.35
CA LEU A 79 -5.24 15.15 5.89
C LEU A 79 -5.31 16.53 5.24
N LYS A 80 -6.01 17.48 5.88
CA LYS A 80 -6.10 18.89 5.44
C LYS A 80 -4.74 19.61 5.33
N LYS A 81 -3.68 19.11 5.96
CA LYS A 81 -2.32 19.70 5.91
C LYS A 81 -1.39 19.01 4.91
N ILE A 82 -1.89 17.99 4.20
CA ILE A 82 -1.13 17.22 3.22
C ILE A 82 -1.54 17.72 1.85
N LYS A 83 -0.55 18.00 0.99
CA LYS A 83 -0.79 18.42 -0.39
C LYS A 83 -1.26 17.23 -1.21
N SER A 84 -2.18 17.43 -2.14
CA SER A 84 -2.69 16.33 -2.98
C SER A 84 -1.56 15.65 -3.78
N SER A 85 -0.60 16.43 -4.28
CA SER A 85 0.57 15.92 -5.01
C SER A 85 1.50 15.03 -4.19
N TRP A 86 1.36 15.02 -2.86
CA TRP A 86 2.17 14.16 -1.98
C TRP A 86 1.60 12.76 -1.85
N TRP A 87 0.32 12.57 -2.17
CA TRP A 87 -0.32 11.27 -2.03
C TRP A 87 0.21 10.27 -3.04
N GLU A 88 0.45 10.69 -4.28
CA GLU A 88 1.07 9.86 -5.33
C GLU A 88 2.47 9.38 -4.89
N ASP A 89 3.37 10.30 -4.49
CA ASP A 89 4.71 9.93 -4.01
C ASP A 89 4.65 8.92 -2.83
N VAL A 90 3.73 9.14 -1.87
CA VAL A 90 3.59 8.28 -0.69
C VAL A 90 2.96 6.94 -1.04
N TYR A 91 2.02 6.93 -1.98
CA TYR A 91 1.42 5.72 -2.52
C TYR A 91 2.47 4.86 -3.22
N GLU A 92 3.22 5.40 -4.18
CA GLU A 92 4.26 4.65 -4.89
C GLU A 92 5.30 4.07 -3.92
N PHE A 93 5.63 4.80 -2.85
CA PHE A 93 6.46 4.27 -1.77
C PHE A 93 5.79 3.13 -1.00
N SER A 94 4.49 3.25 -0.71
CA SER A 94 3.75 2.25 0.08
C SER A 94 3.52 0.97 -0.69
N GLU A 95 3.20 1.09 -1.98
CA GLU A 95 3.07 0.01 -2.94
C GLU A 95 4.43 -0.70 -3.13
N LYS A 96 5.52 0.03 -3.46
CA LYS A 96 6.84 -0.59 -3.62
C LYS A 96 7.33 -1.41 -2.43
N TYR A 97 7.10 -0.92 -1.21
CA TYR A 97 7.56 -1.53 0.04
C TYR A 97 6.42 -2.20 0.81
N ALA A 98 5.36 -2.59 0.09
CA ALA A 98 4.21 -3.31 0.62
C ALA A 98 4.62 -4.62 1.31
N LYS A 99 3.65 -5.32 1.88
CA LYS A 99 3.89 -6.58 2.61
C LYS A 99 4.62 -7.62 1.76
N ASP A 100 4.19 -7.76 0.51
CA ASP A 100 4.69 -8.62 -0.57
C ASP A 100 5.64 -7.90 -1.54
N GLY A 101 5.85 -6.60 -1.33
CA GLY A 101 6.76 -5.79 -2.13
C GLY A 101 8.24 -5.99 -1.79
N MET A 102 9.08 -5.10 -2.31
CA MET A 102 10.52 -5.15 -2.07
C MET A 102 10.84 -4.91 -0.60
N VAL A 103 11.74 -5.69 -0.01
CA VAL A 103 12.31 -5.36 1.30
C VAL A 103 13.31 -4.22 1.11
N PRO A 104 13.16 -3.07 1.81
CA PRO A 104 14.15 -2.02 1.74
C PRO A 104 15.48 -2.56 2.26
N LYS A 105 16.54 -2.43 1.46
CA LYS A 105 17.90 -2.71 1.92
C LYS A 105 18.20 -1.77 3.08
N CYS A 106 18.33 -2.34 4.28
CA CYS A 106 18.65 -1.63 5.52
C CYS A 106 20.05 -1.04 5.47
#